data_AF-A0A7C2YF50-F1
#
_entry.id   AF-A0A7C2YF50-F1
#
_cell.length_a   1.000
_cell.length_b   1.000
_cell.length_c   1.000
_cell.angle_alpha   90.00
_cell.angle_beta   90.00
_cell.angle_gamma   90.00
#
_symmetry.space_group_name_H-M   'P 1'
#
loop_
_entity.id
_entity.type
_entity.pdbx_description
1 polymer ?
#
loop_
_entity_poly.entity_id
_entity_poly.type
_entity_poly.pdbx_seq_one_letter_code
_entity_poly.pdbx_strand_id
1 'polypeptide(L)'
;MGLAPDAALPLAVDTLAGVCGLFNALYFLAYLLARGRGPTYRVAAGALALVSAAVAAESAVLLAWRGGAGEALDGAWGTSRLLSALGAVAVTLLVLRRMIALSD
;
A
#
# COMPACT_ATOMS: atom_id res chain seq x y z
N MET A 1 -27.10 -3.32 -6.13
CA MET A 1 -26.70 -2.37 -7.18
C MET A 1 -25.55 -3.01 -7.95
N GLY A 2 -25.84 -3.68 -9.06
CA GLY A 2 -24.82 -4.44 -9.81
C GLY A 2 -23.94 -3.50 -10.61
N LEU A 3 -22.65 -3.39 -10.25
CA LEU A 3 -21.68 -2.55 -10.93
C LEU A 3 -21.18 -3.22 -12.22
N ALA A 4 -21.02 -2.43 -13.28
CA ALA A 4 -20.83 -2.82 -14.68
C ALA A 4 -19.62 -3.78 -14.94
N PRO A 5 -19.67 -4.61 -16.00
CA PRO A 5 -18.60 -5.52 -16.44
C PRO A 5 -17.22 -4.88 -16.69
N ASP A 6 -17.18 -3.57 -16.87
CA ASP A 6 -16.06 -2.79 -17.37
C ASP A 6 -14.99 -2.48 -16.30
N ALA A 7 -15.32 -2.71 -15.01
CA ALA A 7 -14.46 -2.37 -13.88
C ALA A 7 -13.46 -3.47 -13.46
N ALA A 8 -13.51 -4.67 -14.06
CA ALA A 8 -12.66 -5.80 -13.64
C ALA A 8 -11.19 -5.64 -14.07
N LEU A 9 -10.97 -5.12 -15.28
CA LEU A 9 -9.64 -4.90 -15.84
C LEU A 9 -8.85 -3.83 -15.09
N PRO A 10 -9.40 -2.64 -14.76
CA PRO A 10 -8.68 -1.66 -13.95
C PRO A 10 -8.32 -2.19 -12.54
N LEU A 11 -9.23 -2.91 -11.87
CA LEU A 11 -8.92 -3.53 -10.57
C LEU A 11 -7.81 -4.57 -10.66
N ALA A 12 -7.75 -5.37 -11.73
CA ALA A 12 -6.68 -6.33 -11.93
C ALA A 12 -5.33 -5.63 -12.16
N VAL A 13 -5.32 -4.54 -12.93
CA VAL A 13 -4.14 -3.71 -13.16
C VAL A 13 -3.67 -3.06 -11.86
N ASP A 14 -4.58 -2.52 -11.06
CA ASP A 14 -4.26 -1.88 -9.77
C ASP A 14 -3.73 -2.91 -8.75
N THR A 15 -4.30 -4.12 -8.75
CA THR A 15 -3.78 -5.23 -7.92
C THR A 15 -2.34 -5.57 -8.31
N LEU A 16 -2.07 -5.74 -9.61
CA LEU A 16 -0.74 -6.04 -10.11
C LEU A 16 0.25 -4.90 -9.82
N ALA A 17 -0.17 -3.65 -10.03
CA ALA A 17 0.63 -2.48 -9.73
C ALA A 17 0.98 -2.40 -8.23
N GLY A 18 0.01 -2.66 -7.35
CA GLY A 18 0.21 -2.75 -5.90
C GLY A 18 1.19 -3.86 -5.51
N VAL A 19 1.07 -5.05 -6.11
CA VAL A 19 2.00 -6.19 -5.85
C VAL A 19 3.42 -5.85 -6.31
N CYS A 20 3.57 -5.30 -7.52
CA CYS A 20 4.87 -4.87 -8.03
C CYS A 20 5.48 -3.77 -7.16
N GLY A 21 4.67 -2.78 -6.75
CA GLY A 21 5.08 -1.72 -5.83
C GLY A 21 5.55 -2.27 -4.49
N LEU A 22 4.82 -3.24 -3.93
CA LEU A 22 5.16 -3.89 -2.68
C LEU A 22 6.48 -4.65 -2.79
N PHE A 23 6.64 -5.47 -3.83
CA PHE A 23 7.88 -6.21 -4.08
C PHE A 23 9.08 -5.26 -4.17
N ASN A 24 8.97 -4.18 -4.95
CA ASN A 24 10.03 -3.19 -5.10
C ASN A 24 10.34 -2.49 -3.77
N ALA A 25 9.33 -2.08 -3.01
CA ALA A 25 9.51 -1.43 -1.73
C ALA A 25 10.18 -2.34 -0.69
N LEU A 26 9.80 -3.63 -0.64
CA LEU A 26 10.43 -4.64 0.21
C LEU A 26 11.88 -4.92 -0.21
N TYR A 27 12.15 -5.00 -1.52
CA TYR A 27 13.51 -5.13 -2.04
C TYR A 27 14.37 -3.94 -1.61
N PHE A 28 13.88 -2.71 -1.78
CA PHE A 28 14.59 -1.51 -1.33
C PHE A 28 14.79 -1.50 0.18
N LEU A 29 13.80 -1.90 0.97
CA LEU A 29 13.92 -1.98 2.42
C LEU A 29 15.01 -2.99 2.82
N ALA A 30 15.00 -4.19 2.25
CA ALA A 30 16.01 -5.22 2.48
C ALA A 30 17.41 -4.73 2.07
N TYR A 31 17.52 -4.07 0.91
CA TYR A 31 18.75 -3.46 0.44
C TYR A 31 19.29 -2.39 1.41
N LEU A 32 18.41 -1.50 1.91
CA LEU A 32 18.78 -0.43 2.85
C LEU A 32 19.16 -0.96 4.24
N LEU A 33 18.52 -2.05 4.67
CA LEU A 33 18.89 -2.79 5.89
C LEU A 33 20.30 -3.37 5.73
N ALA A 34 20.58 -4.07 4.63
CA ALA A 34 21.87 -4.69 4.35
C ALA A 34 23.01 -3.65 4.17
N ARG A 35 22.72 -2.47 3.62
CA ARG A 35 23.71 -1.40 3.39
C ARG A 35 23.93 -0.47 4.60
N GLY A 36 23.28 -0.71 5.73
CA GLY A 36 23.47 0.14 6.92
C GLY A 36 22.98 1.59 6.75
N ARG A 37 22.11 1.86 5.77
CA ARG A 37 21.61 3.21 5.50
C ARG A 37 20.76 3.73 6.65
N GLY A 38 20.80 5.04 6.88
CA GLY A 38 20.15 5.70 8.01
C GLY A 38 18.65 5.42 8.13
N PRO A 39 18.08 5.52 9.34
CA PRO A 39 16.72 5.07 9.66
C PRO A 39 15.64 5.73 8.79
N THR A 40 15.83 6.99 8.38
CA THR A 40 14.88 7.73 7.54
C THR A 40 14.59 7.04 6.21
N TYR A 41 15.62 6.50 5.54
CA TYR A 41 15.42 5.81 4.25
C TYR A 41 14.67 4.48 4.42
N ARG A 42 14.92 3.78 5.53
CA ARG A 42 14.23 2.52 5.87
C ARG A 42 12.75 2.78 6.17
N VAL A 43 12.44 3.83 6.94
CA VAL A 43 11.06 4.22 7.24
C VAL A 43 10.33 4.64 5.96
N ALA A 44 10.98 5.35 5.04
CA ALA A 44 10.38 5.71 3.75
C ALA A 44 10.07 4.49 2.88
N ALA A 45 11.00 3.53 2.76
CA ALA A 45 10.78 2.29 2.03
C ALA A 45 9.68 1.43 2.67
N GLY A 46 9.63 1.36 4.00
CA GLY A 46 8.57 0.66 4.74
C GLY A 46 7.20 1.31 4.55
N ALA A 47 7.12 2.64 4.56
CA ALA A 47 5.88 3.37 4.29
C ALA A 47 5.37 3.10 2.87
N LEU A 48 6.27 3.10 1.88
CA LEU A 48 5.93 2.75 0.49
C LEU A 48 5.43 1.31 0.35
N ALA A 49 6.03 0.37 1.11
CA ALA A 49 5.58 -1.02 1.14
C ALA A 49 4.16 -1.13 1.70
N LEU A 50 3.84 -0.43 2.79
CA LEU A 50 2.50 -0.42 3.39
C LEU A 50 1.43 0.11 2.43
N VAL A 51 1.71 1.23 1.75
CA VAL A 51 0.78 1.80 0.76
C VAL A 51 0.57 0.83 -0.40
N SER A 52 1.64 0.25 -0.93
CA SER A 52 1.54 -0.68 -2.07
C SER A 52 0.80 -1.98 -1.70
N ALA A 53 1.03 -2.49 -0.48
CA ALA A 53 0.29 -3.63 0.06
C ALA A 53 -1.20 -3.33 0.19
N ALA A 54 -1.55 -2.13 0.64
CA ALA A 54 -2.93 -1.72 0.80
C ALA A 54 -3.66 -1.62 -0.54
N VAL A 55 -3.03 -1.04 -1.56
CA VAL A 55 -3.58 -0.97 -2.93
C VAL A 55 -3.81 -2.36 -3.51
N ALA A 56 -2.84 -3.27 -3.33
CA ALA A 56 -2.99 -4.66 -3.77
C ALA A 56 -4.14 -5.37 -3.06
N ALA A 57 -4.22 -5.23 -1.73
CA ALA A 57 -5.26 -5.85 -0.92
C ALA A 57 -6.66 -5.29 -1.23
N GLU A 58 -6.79 -3.98 -1.37
CA GLU A 58 -8.06 -3.31 -1.69
C GLU A 58 -8.60 -3.76 -3.04
N SER A 59 -7.74 -3.76 -4.06
CA SER A 59 -8.11 -4.13 -5.42
C SER A 59 -8.45 -5.62 -5.52
N ALA A 60 -7.72 -6.49 -4.82
CA ALA A 60 -8.01 -7.92 -4.73
C ALA A 60 -9.32 -8.21 -3.99
N VAL A 61 -9.61 -7.50 -2.89
CA VAL A 61 -10.88 -7.64 -2.16
C VAL A 61 -12.06 -7.23 -3.02
N LEU A 62 -11.96 -6.14 -3.78
CA LEU A 62 -13.03 -5.72 -4.70
C LEU A 62 -13.26 -6.73 -5.83
N LEU A 63 -12.19 -7.32 -6.37
CA LEU A 63 -12.27 -8.42 -7.34
C LEU A 63 -12.97 -9.65 -6.74
N ALA A 64 -12.66 -10.01 -5.51
CA ALA A 64 -13.23 -11.18 -4.84
C ALA A 64 -14.68 -10.97 -4.36
N TRP A 65 -15.03 -9.75 -3.91
CA TRP A 65 -16.42 -9.33 -3.66
C TRP A 65 -17.27 -9.45 -4.92
N ARG A 66 -16.73 -9.06 -6.07
CA ARG A 66 -17.38 -9.25 -7.38
C ARG A 66 -17.60 -10.72 -7.71
N GLY A 67 -16.76 -11.63 -7.21
CA GLY A 67 -16.93 -13.08 -7.31
C GLY A 67 -17.97 -13.68 -6.36
N GLY A 68 -18.66 -12.88 -5.54
CA GLY A 68 -19.74 -13.33 -4.65
C GLY A 68 -19.32 -13.63 -3.21
N ALA A 69 -18.08 -13.35 -2.81
CA ALA A 69 -17.56 -13.65 -1.46
C ALA A 69 -17.76 -12.51 -0.43
N GLY A 70 -18.85 -11.73 -0.57
CA GLY A 70 -19.17 -10.51 0.20
C GLY A 70 -18.87 -10.57 1.71
N GLU A 71 -19.68 -11.33 2.45
CA GLU A 71 -19.64 -11.39 3.92
C GLU A 71 -18.32 -11.97 4.47
N ALA A 72 -17.62 -12.81 3.69
CA ALA A 72 -16.36 -13.41 4.11
C ALA A 72 -15.18 -12.42 4.04
N LEU A 73 -15.35 -11.28 3.36
CA LEU A 73 -14.26 -10.35 3.02
C LEU A 73 -14.38 -8.98 3.68
N ASP A 74 -15.43 -8.71 4.48
CA ASP A 74 -15.58 -7.46 5.25
C ASP A 74 -14.34 -7.16 6.12
N GLY A 75 -13.80 -8.20 6.77
CA GLY A 75 -12.58 -8.06 7.57
C GLY A 75 -11.34 -7.75 6.73
N ALA A 76 -11.24 -8.30 5.52
CA ALA A 76 -10.12 -8.06 4.60
C ALA A 76 -10.15 -6.64 3.99
N TRP A 77 -11.35 -6.08 3.81
CA TRP A 77 -11.53 -4.69 3.42
C TRP A 77 -11.09 -3.72 4.54
N GLY A 78 -11.46 -4.02 5.79
CA GLY A 78 -11.03 -3.22 6.94
C GLY A 78 -9.51 -3.20 7.12
N THR A 79 -8.85 -4.35 6.93
CA THR A 79 -7.38 -4.44 7.05
C THR A 79 -6.65 -3.72 5.92
N SER A 80 -7.14 -3.77 4.68
CA SER A 80 -6.55 -3.01 3.56
C SER A 80 -6.60 -1.51 3.82
N ARG A 81 -7.73 -1.00 4.33
CA ARG A 81 -7.89 0.41 4.70
C ARG A 81 -6.98 0.83 5.84
N LEU A 82 -6.81 -0.01 6.85
CA LEU A 82 -5.85 0.24 7.93
C LEU A 82 -4.41 0.33 7.42
N LEU A 83 -3.99 -0.57 6.54
CA LEU A 83 -2.65 -0.54 5.92
C LEU A 83 -2.43 0.75 5.12
N SER A 84 -3.43 1.16 4.33
CA SER A 84 -3.41 2.44 3.59
C SER A 84 -3.25 3.63 4.54
N ALA A 85 -4.02 3.66 5.62
CA ALA A 85 -3.96 4.73 6.61
C ALA A 85 -2.58 4.80 7.30
N LEU A 86 -2.04 3.66 7.73
CA LEU A 86 -0.71 3.59 8.36
C LEU A 86 0.40 4.05 7.40
N GLY A 87 0.34 3.60 6.14
CA GLY A 87 1.27 4.04 5.10
C GLY A 87 1.20 5.56 4.87
N ALA A 88 0.00 6.12 4.74
CA ALA A 88 -0.20 7.56 4.57
C ALA A 88 0.32 8.37 5.77
N VAL A 89 0.00 7.96 7.00
CA VAL A 89 0.51 8.62 8.22
C VAL A 89 2.04 8.62 8.25
N ALA A 90 2.67 7.49 7.94
CA ALA A 90 4.13 7.39 7.91
C ALA A 90 4.75 8.33 6.86
N VAL A 91 4.18 8.41 5.66
CA VAL A 91 4.62 9.37 4.62
C VAL A 91 4.43 10.81 5.08
N THR A 92 3.27 11.17 5.63
CA THR A 92 2.99 12.52 6.14
C THR A 92 4.00 12.93 7.21
N LEU A 93 4.32 12.06 8.16
CA LEU A 93 5.31 12.34 9.20
C LEU A 93 6.72 12.53 8.62
N LEU A 94 7.10 11.74 7.61
CA LEU A 94 8.38 11.92 6.91
C LEU A 94 8.47 13.26 6.19
N VAL A 95 7.40 13.66 5.49
CA VAL A 95 7.32 14.95 4.80
C VAL A 95 7.40 16.09 5.80
N LEU A 96 6.60 16.06 6.88
CA LEU A 96 6.64 17.07 7.94
C LEU A 96 8.03 17.19 8.57
N ARG A 97 8.65 16.07 8.91
CA ARG A 97 10.03 16.06 9.45
C ARG A 97 11.02 16.68 8.46
N ARG A 98 10.88 16.40 7.17
CA ARG A 98 11.75 16.99 6.14
C ARG A 98 11.52 18.48 5.98
N MET A 99 10.28 18.96 6.04
CA MET A 99 9.94 20.38 5.98
C MET A 99 10.53 21.16 7.15
N ILE A 100 10.39 20.63 8.38
CA ILE A 100 10.97 21.24 9.59
C ILE A 100 12.50 21.37 9.43
N ALA A 101 13.18 20.29 9.05
CA ALA A 101 14.63 20.29 8.87
C ALA A 101 15.16 21.18 7.72
N LEU A 102 14.29 21.70 6.85
CA LEU A 102 14.64 22.67 5.80
C LEU A 102 14.28 24.11 6.20
N SER A 103 13.52 24.29 7.28
CA SER A 103 13.11 25.60 7.79
C SER A 103 14.04 26.15 8.88
N ASP A 104 14.91 25.27 9.43
CA ASP A 104 16.04 25.60 10.30
C ASP A 104 17.31 25.87 9.47
#